data_AF-A0A023YAC2-F1
#
_entry.id   AF-A0A023YAC2-F1
#
_cell.length_a   1.000
_cell.length_b   1.000
_cell.length_c   1.000
_cell.angle_alpha   90.00
_cell.angle_beta   90.00
_cell.angle_gamma   90.00
#
_symmetry.space_group_name_H-M   'P 1'
#
loop_
_entity.id
_entity.type
_entity.pdbx_description
1 polymer ?
#
loop_
_entity_poly.entity_id
_entity_poly.type
_entity_poly.pdbx_seq_one_letter_code
_entity_poly.pdbx_strand_id
1 'polypeptide(L)'
;TRQLLCLETLPAHGDESEVDLSLLHQSENLFELHIHQAFLTSAALAQAGDTQPTTFCTYSFYDFETHCTPLSVGPQPLYDFTSQYVVEIDSLFLQYLQGASAQLELHQAVASEHNTLAAGWICFDRVLETVEKVHGSVILTGVGGEEFGVLEYWMRLRFPIRR
;
A
#
# COMPACT_ATOMS: atom_id res chain seq x y z
N THR A 1 -7.10 -16.81 -12.19
CA THR A 1 -6.15 -16.12 -11.30
C THR A 1 -5.22 -15.33 -12.19
N ARG A 2 -5.28 -13.99 -12.16
CA ARG A 2 -4.41 -13.14 -13.00
C ARG A 2 -2.95 -13.32 -12.56
N GLN A 3 -2.01 -13.37 -13.51
CA GLN A 3 -0.60 -13.63 -13.23
C GLN A 3 -0.01 -12.50 -12.38
N LEU A 4 0.58 -12.89 -11.25
CA LEU A 4 1.33 -12.04 -10.35
C LEU A 4 2.80 -12.01 -10.80
N LEU A 5 3.38 -10.82 -10.95
CA LEU A 5 4.83 -10.64 -10.85
C LEU A 5 5.14 -10.41 -9.37
N CYS A 6 5.13 -11.48 -8.57
CA CYS A 6 5.68 -11.43 -7.22
C CYS A 6 7.19 -11.41 -7.36
N LEU A 7 7.82 -10.25 -7.16
CA LEU A 7 9.27 -10.17 -7.14
C LEU A 7 9.77 -10.20 -5.69
N GLU A 8 10.68 -11.12 -5.44
CA GLU A 8 11.30 -11.32 -4.13
C GLU A 8 11.90 -10.02 -3.59
N THR A 9 11.64 -9.75 -2.31
CA THR A 9 12.25 -8.68 -1.52
C THR A 9 13.78 -8.71 -1.64
N LEU A 10 14.36 -7.72 -2.32
CA LEU A 10 15.79 -7.44 -2.30
C LEU A 10 16.04 -6.04 -1.71
N PRO A 11 17.14 -5.87 -0.95
CA PRO A 11 17.39 -4.64 -0.22
C PRO A 11 17.81 -3.52 -1.19
N ALA A 12 17.51 -2.29 -0.77
CA ALA A 12 17.73 -1.06 -1.50
C ALA A 12 19.19 -0.91 -1.99
N HIS A 13 19.43 -1.17 -3.27
CA HIS A 13 20.40 -0.47 -4.11
C HIS A 13 20.19 -0.84 -5.59
N GLY A 14 19.55 0.07 -6.32
CA GLY A 14 19.78 0.32 -7.76
C GLY A 14 19.72 -0.88 -8.70
N ASP A 15 18.54 -1.44 -8.90
CA ASP A 15 17.86 -1.53 -10.20
C ASP A 15 16.44 -1.98 -9.86
N GLU A 16 15.45 -1.15 -10.15
CA GLU A 16 14.06 -1.57 -10.02
C GLU A 16 13.92 -2.85 -10.85
N SER A 17 13.24 -3.88 -10.34
CA SER A 17 12.75 -4.94 -11.22
C SER A 17 11.70 -4.31 -12.13
N GLU A 18 12.17 -3.62 -13.15
CA GLU A 18 11.34 -2.89 -14.07
C GLU A 18 10.53 -3.95 -14.81
N VAL A 19 9.23 -4.02 -14.48
CA VAL A 19 8.28 -4.78 -15.28
C VAL A 19 8.46 -4.29 -16.70
N ASP A 20 8.84 -5.18 -17.62
CA ASP A 20 9.05 -4.82 -19.01
C ASP A 20 7.72 -4.35 -19.60
N LEU A 21 7.55 -3.02 -19.60
CA LEU A 21 6.32 -2.35 -20.02
C LEU A 21 6.01 -2.63 -21.50
N SER A 22 6.98 -3.09 -22.29
CA SER A 22 6.77 -3.46 -23.69
C SER A 22 5.95 -4.75 -23.85
N LEU A 23 5.83 -5.55 -22.80
CA LEU A 23 5.01 -6.77 -22.77
C LEU A 23 3.53 -6.51 -22.48
N LEU A 24 3.18 -5.30 -22.03
CA LEU A 24 1.79 -4.96 -21.73
C LEU A 24 0.95 -4.90 -22.99
N HIS A 25 -0.22 -5.54 -22.95
CA HIS A 25 -1.20 -5.41 -24.01
C HIS A 25 -1.73 -3.97 -24.08
N GLN A 26 -2.27 -3.58 -25.25
CA GLN A 26 -2.77 -2.22 -25.47
C GLN A 26 -3.93 -1.83 -24.52
N SER A 27 -4.65 -2.81 -23.98
CA SER A 27 -5.71 -2.63 -22.99
C SER A 27 -5.22 -2.72 -21.54
N GLU A 28 -3.94 -2.99 -21.32
CA GLU A 28 -3.35 -3.13 -19.99
C GLU A 28 -2.63 -1.86 -19.55
N ASN A 29 -2.48 -1.74 -18.24
CA ASN A 29 -1.70 -0.71 -17.59
C ASN A 29 -0.99 -1.31 -16.38
N LEU A 30 0.00 -0.60 -15.86
CA LEU A 30 0.63 -0.93 -14.60
C LEU A 30 0.16 0.07 -13.55
N PHE A 31 -0.52 -0.43 -12.53
CA PHE A 31 -0.83 0.30 -11.32
C PHE A 31 0.24 0.00 -10.27
N GLU A 32 0.78 1.04 -9.65
CA GLU A 32 1.78 0.94 -8.60
C GLU A 32 1.23 1.58 -7.34
N LEU A 33 1.36 0.89 -6.21
CA LEU A 33 1.06 1.40 -4.88
C LEU A 33 2.29 1.23 -4.00
N HIS A 34 2.76 2.34 -3.45
CA HIS A 34 3.90 2.38 -2.56
C HIS A 34 3.52 2.83 -1.17
N ILE A 35 3.85 1.99 -0.19
CA ILE A 35 3.68 2.26 1.22
C ILE A 35 5.03 2.79 1.74
N HIS A 36 5.06 4.07 2.11
CA HIS A 36 6.31 4.77 2.44
C HIS A 36 6.66 4.63 3.92
N GLN A 37 6.01 5.42 4.77
CA GLN A 37 6.35 5.55 6.18
C GLN A 37 5.08 5.77 7.00
N ALA A 38 5.05 5.26 8.23
CA ALA A 38 4.03 5.63 9.22
C ALA A 38 4.63 6.49 10.34
N PHE A 39 3.79 7.30 10.97
CA PHE A 39 4.13 8.16 12.09
C PHE A 39 3.17 7.86 13.25
N LEU A 40 3.64 7.05 14.19
CA LEU A 40 2.81 6.53 15.28
C LEU A 40 2.68 7.54 16.43
N THR A 41 1.47 7.71 16.95
CA THR A 41 1.21 8.56 18.12
C THR A 41 1.62 7.86 19.41
N SER A 42 1.74 8.62 20.50
CA SER A 42 1.96 8.02 21.84
C SER A 42 0.84 7.07 22.25
N ALA A 43 -0.39 7.27 21.78
CA ALA A 43 -1.51 6.36 22.03
C ALA A 43 -1.29 5.01 21.36
N ALA A 44 -0.80 5.00 20.11
CA ALA A 44 -0.44 3.77 19.41
C ALA A 44 0.68 3.00 20.11
N LEU A 45 1.73 3.70 20.57
CA LEU A 45 2.84 3.08 21.31
C LEU A 45 2.37 2.50 22.65
N ALA A 46 1.47 3.22 23.35
CA ALA A 46 0.87 2.72 24.58
C ALA A 46 0.01 1.47 24.33
N GLN A 47 -0.78 1.45 23.25
CA GLN A 47 -1.58 0.30 22.85
C GLN A 47 -0.72 -0.90 22.43
N ALA A 48 0.40 -0.64 21.74
CA ALA A 48 1.38 -1.65 21.36
C ALA A 48 2.15 -2.21 22.58
N GLY A 49 2.11 -1.53 23.74
CA GLY A 49 2.89 -1.89 24.92
C GLY A 49 4.41 -1.80 24.71
N ASP A 50 4.85 -1.11 23.65
CA ASP A 50 6.23 -1.03 23.21
C ASP A 50 6.51 0.34 22.60
N THR A 51 7.63 0.95 23.01
CA THR A 51 8.09 2.24 22.47
C THR A 51 8.86 2.12 21.15
N GLN A 52 9.25 0.89 20.78
CA GLN A 52 9.94 0.55 19.55
C GLN A 52 9.27 -0.66 18.86
N PRO A 53 7.95 -0.59 18.57
CA PRO A 53 7.23 -1.74 18.04
C PRO A 53 7.81 -2.14 16.68
N THR A 54 7.86 -3.46 16.43
CA THR A 54 8.10 -3.99 15.09
C THR A 54 6.76 -4.12 14.38
N THR A 55 6.60 -3.46 13.24
CA THR A 55 5.31 -3.37 12.55
C THR A 55 5.43 -3.71 11.06
N PHE A 56 4.30 -4.10 10.46
CA PHE A 56 4.11 -4.22 9.02
C PHE A 56 2.67 -3.88 8.66
N CYS A 57 2.42 -3.57 7.39
CA CYS A 57 1.08 -3.30 6.89
C CYS A 57 0.60 -4.42 5.99
N THR A 58 -0.71 -4.69 5.98
CA THR A 58 -1.37 -5.52 4.96
C THR A 58 -2.45 -4.73 4.23
N TYR A 59 -2.62 -4.99 2.95
CA TYR A 59 -3.63 -4.33 2.13
C TYR A 59 -4.01 -5.19 0.92
N SER A 60 -5.24 -5.04 0.46
CA SER A 60 -5.76 -5.69 -0.73
C SER A 60 -6.13 -4.66 -1.77
N PHE A 61 -5.79 -4.91 -3.02
CA PHE A 61 -6.11 -4.03 -4.15
C PHE A 61 -6.88 -4.80 -5.20
N TYR A 62 -8.04 -4.28 -5.57
CA TYR A 62 -8.91 -4.85 -6.60
C TYR A 62 -9.18 -6.36 -6.41
N ASP A 63 -8.94 -7.19 -7.42
CA ASP A 63 -9.11 -8.65 -7.40
C ASP A 63 -7.78 -9.42 -7.18
N PHE A 64 -6.72 -8.72 -6.76
CA PHE A 64 -5.42 -9.33 -6.48
C PHE A 64 -5.31 -9.87 -5.06
N GLU A 65 -4.26 -10.67 -4.84
CA GLU A 65 -3.91 -11.19 -3.53
C GLU A 65 -3.48 -10.07 -2.57
N THR A 66 -3.78 -10.28 -1.28
CA THR A 66 -3.35 -9.37 -0.20
C THR A 66 -1.83 -9.32 -0.13
N HIS A 67 -1.29 -8.10 -0.09
CA HIS A 67 0.13 -7.85 0.08
C HIS A 67 0.47 -7.50 1.52
N CYS A 68 1.74 -7.67 1.89
CA CYS A 68 2.28 -7.15 3.13
C CYS A 68 3.59 -6.40 2.88
N THR A 69 3.85 -5.37 3.69
CA THR A 69 5.14 -4.69 3.69
C THR A 69 6.19 -5.51 4.45
N PRO A 70 7.49 -5.25 4.25
CA PRO A 70 8.52 -5.72 5.17
C PRO A 70 8.27 -5.21 6.60
N LEU A 71 8.86 -5.92 7.57
CA LEU A 71 8.87 -5.48 8.96
C LEU A 71 9.78 -4.25 9.13
N SER A 72 9.29 -3.26 9.86
CA SER A 72 10.07 -2.09 10.26
C SER A 72 9.88 -1.77 11.75
N VAL A 73 10.95 -1.30 12.39
CA VAL A 73 11.01 -1.06 13.83
C VAL A 73 10.87 0.43 14.15
N GLY A 74 10.16 0.75 15.22
CA GLY A 74 10.18 2.07 15.85
C GLY A 74 8.87 2.84 15.72
N PRO A 75 8.80 4.06 16.27
CA PRO A 75 7.61 4.92 16.24
C PRO A 75 7.37 5.58 14.88
N GLN A 76 8.37 5.56 13.99
CA GLN A 76 8.26 6.10 12.63
C GLN A 76 8.76 5.07 11.60
N PRO A 77 8.10 3.90 11.51
CA PRO A 77 8.59 2.80 10.69
C PRO A 77 8.59 3.16 9.20
N LEU A 78 9.74 2.98 8.54
CA LEU A 78 9.94 3.18 7.10
C LEU A 78 9.81 1.83 6.40
N TYR A 79 8.74 1.65 5.63
CA TYR A 79 8.44 0.41 4.92
C TYR A 79 9.06 0.38 3.52
N ASP A 80 9.02 1.52 2.81
CA ASP A 80 9.54 1.71 1.45
C ASP A 80 9.24 0.53 0.50
N PHE A 81 7.99 0.09 0.50
CA PHE A 81 7.56 -1.08 -0.26
C PHE A 81 6.63 -0.69 -1.41
N THR A 82 6.98 -1.09 -2.63
CA THR A 82 6.16 -0.87 -3.83
C THR A 82 5.57 -2.19 -4.32
N SER A 83 4.25 -2.27 -4.31
CA SER A 83 3.48 -3.31 -5.03
C SER A 83 3.10 -2.85 -6.43
N GLN A 84 3.11 -3.77 -7.39
CA GLN A 84 2.84 -3.50 -8.80
C GLN A 84 1.80 -4.47 -9.36
N TYR A 85 0.84 -3.94 -10.12
CA TYR A 85 -0.32 -4.68 -10.59
C TYR A 85 -0.54 -4.43 -12.09
N VAL A 86 -0.48 -5.50 -12.89
CA VAL A 86 -0.89 -5.44 -14.30
C VAL A 86 -2.41 -5.51 -14.37
N VAL A 87 -3.03 -4.42 -14.78
CA VAL A 87 -4.48 -4.23 -14.76
C VAL A 87 -5.01 -4.03 -16.16
N GLU A 88 -6.11 -4.70 -16.47
CA GLU A 88 -6.89 -4.39 -17.67
C GLU A 88 -7.72 -3.14 -17.41
N ILE A 89 -7.67 -2.17 -18.33
CA ILE A 89 -8.41 -0.91 -18.25
C ILE A 89 -9.83 -1.11 -18.79
N ASP A 90 -10.60 -1.92 -18.08
CA ASP A 90 -12.03 -2.14 -18.34
C ASP A 90 -12.91 -1.22 -17.47
N SER A 91 -14.22 -1.25 -17.70
CA SER A 91 -15.17 -0.43 -16.93
C SER A 91 -15.23 -0.80 -15.44
N LEU A 92 -14.96 -2.06 -15.08
CA LEU A 92 -15.01 -2.52 -13.68
C LEU A 92 -13.83 -1.95 -12.90
N PHE A 93 -12.64 -2.00 -13.47
CA PHE A 93 -11.44 -1.43 -12.88
C PHE A 93 -11.55 0.09 -12.73
N LEU A 94 -12.04 0.78 -13.76
CA LEU A 94 -12.26 2.22 -13.69
C LEU A 94 -13.28 2.60 -12.62
N GLN A 95 -14.39 1.85 -12.51
CA GLN A 95 -15.40 2.07 -11.48
C GLN A 95 -14.84 1.81 -10.07
N TYR A 96 -13.99 0.79 -9.92
CA TYR A 96 -13.29 0.52 -8.66
C TYR A 96 -12.44 1.72 -8.24
N LEU A 97 -11.58 2.24 -9.12
CA LEU A 97 -10.73 3.39 -8.79
C LEU A 97 -11.52 4.67 -8.47
N GLN A 98 -12.70 4.88 -9.08
CA GLN A 98 -13.51 6.08 -8.86
C GLN A 98 -14.29 6.09 -7.54
N GLY A 99 -14.65 4.92 -7.01
CA GLY A 99 -15.60 4.83 -5.90
C GLY A 99 -15.19 3.92 -4.76
N ALA A 100 -14.12 3.15 -4.90
CA ALA A 100 -13.64 2.25 -3.86
C ALA A 100 -12.50 2.85 -3.05
N SER A 101 -12.25 2.19 -1.92
CA SER A 101 -11.07 2.40 -1.09
C SER A 101 -10.52 1.04 -0.70
N ALA A 102 -9.19 0.92 -0.59
CA ALA A 102 -8.57 -0.28 -0.04
C ALA A 102 -8.36 -0.10 1.45
N GLN A 103 -8.72 -1.11 2.24
CA GLN A 103 -8.36 -1.15 3.64
C GLN A 103 -6.88 -1.48 3.77
N LEU A 104 -6.17 -0.70 4.57
CA LEU A 104 -4.83 -0.98 5.04
C LEU A 104 -4.89 -1.25 6.54
N GLU A 105 -4.26 -2.32 6.97
CA GLU A 105 -4.15 -2.69 8.38
C GLU A 105 -2.70 -2.60 8.83
N LEU A 106 -2.47 -1.93 9.96
CA LEU A 106 -1.19 -1.89 10.64
C LEU A 106 -1.15 -3.00 11.69
N HIS A 107 -0.15 -3.87 11.62
CA HIS A 107 0.05 -4.96 12.54
C HIS A 107 1.36 -4.78 13.32
N GLN A 108 1.34 -5.14 14.60
CA GLN A 108 2.53 -5.34 15.40
C GLN A 108 2.93 -6.81 15.34
N ALA A 109 4.18 -7.09 14.99
CA ALA A 109 4.76 -8.43 15.12
C ALA A 109 5.26 -8.63 16.55
N VAL A 110 4.78 -9.68 17.22
CA VAL A 110 5.16 -10.01 18.59
C VAL A 110 5.48 -11.51 18.68
N ALA A 111 6.73 -11.83 18.97
CA ALA A 111 7.23 -13.22 18.99
C ALA A 111 6.93 -13.97 17.68
N SER A 112 6.05 -14.99 17.72
CA SER A 112 5.63 -15.79 16.57
C SER A 112 4.24 -15.44 16.04
N GLU A 113 3.64 -14.35 16.53
CA GLU A 113 2.28 -13.93 16.19
C GLU A 113 2.27 -12.45 15.78
N HIS A 114 1.09 -11.97 15.37
CA HIS A 114 0.87 -10.55 15.12
C HIS A 114 -0.47 -10.10 15.69
N ASN A 115 -0.55 -8.82 16.04
CA ASN A 115 -1.77 -8.16 16.51
C ASN A 115 -2.05 -6.94 15.64
N THR A 116 -3.29 -6.79 15.18
CA THR A 116 -3.71 -5.59 14.46
C THR A 116 -3.84 -4.41 15.43
N LEU A 117 -3.09 -3.35 15.18
CA LEU A 117 -3.10 -2.12 15.99
C LEU A 117 -4.14 -1.14 15.47
N ALA A 118 -4.18 -0.93 14.15
CA ALA A 118 -5.00 0.10 13.53
C ALA A 118 -5.38 -0.29 12.10
N ALA A 119 -6.41 0.36 11.58
CA ALA A 119 -6.76 0.30 10.17
C ALA A 119 -6.94 1.70 9.57
N GLY A 120 -6.81 1.79 8.26
CA GLY A 120 -7.02 3.00 7.48
C GLY A 120 -7.55 2.66 6.08
N TRP A 121 -8.02 3.68 5.35
CA TRP A 121 -8.54 3.54 3.99
C TRP A 121 -7.71 4.35 2.99
N ILE A 122 -7.20 3.67 1.96
CA ILE A 122 -6.52 4.26 0.81
C ILE A 122 -7.56 4.58 -0.26
N CYS A 123 -7.68 5.86 -0.61
CA CYS A 123 -8.55 6.32 -1.70
C CYS A 123 -7.78 6.43 -3.02
N PHE A 124 -8.43 6.06 -4.12
CA PHE A 124 -7.83 5.98 -5.46
C PHE A 124 -8.31 7.07 -6.44
N ASP A 125 -9.23 7.93 -6.01
CA ASP A 125 -9.98 8.90 -6.82
C ASP A 125 -9.09 9.73 -7.77
N ARG A 126 -7.92 10.16 -7.29
CA ARG A 126 -7.02 11.05 -8.03
C ARG A 126 -6.08 10.35 -9.01
N VAL A 127 -5.91 9.03 -8.93
CA VAL A 127 -4.94 8.31 -9.79
C VAL A 127 -5.36 8.28 -11.25
N LEU A 128 -6.65 8.43 -11.54
CA LEU A 128 -7.18 8.46 -12.90
C LEU A 128 -6.94 9.80 -13.61
N GLU A 129 -6.53 10.83 -12.88
CA GLU A 129 -6.38 12.19 -13.42
C GLU A 129 -4.99 12.47 -13.99
N THR A 130 -3.99 11.65 -13.63
CA THR A 130 -2.58 11.86 -13.99
C THR A 130 -1.80 10.55 -14.11
N VAL A 131 -0.67 10.61 -14.81
CA VAL A 131 0.34 9.53 -14.84
C VAL A 131 1.52 9.80 -13.89
N GLU A 132 1.50 10.96 -13.22
CA GLU A 132 2.47 11.28 -12.19
C GLU A 132 2.15 10.53 -10.88
N LYS A 133 3.10 10.52 -9.95
CA LYS A 133 2.86 9.96 -8.62
C LYS A 133 1.84 10.81 -7.89
N VAL A 134 0.72 10.21 -7.51
CA VAL A 134 -0.26 10.81 -6.62
C VAL A 134 0.10 10.45 -5.20
N HIS A 135 0.52 11.44 -4.42
CA HIS A 135 0.82 11.27 -3.00
C HIS A 135 -0.44 11.40 -2.15
N GLY A 136 -0.51 10.59 -1.10
CA GLY A 136 -1.62 10.58 -0.16
C GLY A 136 -1.17 10.16 1.23
N SER A 137 -2.09 10.31 2.17
CA SER A 137 -1.91 9.91 3.55
C SER A 137 -3.19 9.32 4.09
N VAL A 138 -3.08 8.30 4.94
CA VAL A 138 -4.22 7.67 5.60
C VAL A 138 -4.08 7.82 7.12
N ILE A 139 -5.19 8.16 7.77
CA ILE A 139 -5.28 8.17 9.22
C ILE A 139 -5.45 6.72 9.70
N LEU A 140 -4.56 6.28 10.57
CA LEU A 140 -4.59 4.98 11.21
C LEU A 140 -5.45 5.08 12.46
N THR A 141 -6.56 4.35 12.48
CA THR A 141 -7.53 4.38 13.57
C THR A 141 -7.55 3.04 14.30
N GLY A 142 -7.40 3.08 15.62
CA GLY A 142 -7.53 1.90 16.48
C GLY A 142 -8.98 1.42 16.58
N VAL A 143 -9.19 0.23 17.15
CA VAL A 143 -10.53 -0.38 17.30
C VAL A 143 -11.47 0.49 18.15
N GLY A 144 -10.94 1.28 19.09
CA GLY A 144 -11.71 2.21 19.92
C GLY A 144 -12.00 3.56 19.25
N GLY A 145 -11.55 3.78 18.01
CA GLY A 145 -11.71 5.04 17.29
C GLY A 145 -10.61 6.06 17.55
N GLU A 146 -9.58 5.71 18.33
CA GLU A 146 -8.44 6.57 18.60
C GLU A 146 -7.55 6.70 17.36
N GLU A 147 -7.01 7.91 17.16
CA GLU A 147 -6.02 8.16 16.12
C GLU A 147 -4.63 7.65 16.55
N PHE A 148 -4.18 6.59 15.90
CA PHE A 148 -2.90 5.92 16.17
C PHE A 148 -1.76 6.44 15.29
N GLY A 149 -2.07 7.25 14.29
CA GLY A 149 -1.06 7.93 13.51
C GLY A 149 -1.51 8.18 12.08
N VAL A 150 -0.53 8.52 11.25
CA VAL A 150 -0.71 8.70 9.82
C VAL A 150 0.27 7.80 9.08
N LEU A 151 -0.18 7.20 7.99
CA LEU A 151 0.67 6.49 7.04
C LEU A 151 0.69 7.24 5.71
N GLU A 152 1.88 7.45 5.17
CA GLU A 152 2.11 8.09 3.88
C GLU A 152 2.28 7.04 2.77
N TYR A 153 1.71 7.34 1.61
CA TYR A 153 1.79 6.48 0.43
C TYR A 153 1.83 7.31 -0.85
N TRP A 154 2.21 6.67 -1.94
CA TRP A 154 1.93 7.19 -3.28
C TRP A 154 1.41 6.08 -4.19
N MET A 155 0.69 6.48 -5.23
CA MET A 155 0.24 5.57 -6.27
C MET A 155 0.42 6.17 -7.65
N ARG A 156 0.46 5.32 -8.68
CA ARG A 156 0.63 5.75 -10.07
C ARG A 156 0.02 4.75 -11.03
N LEU A 157 -0.54 5.26 -12.13
CA LEU A 157 -0.75 4.51 -13.37
C LEU A 157 0.34 4.88 -14.38
N ARG A 158 0.96 3.89 -15.03
CA ARG A 158 2.04 4.15 -16.00
C ARG A 158 1.57 4.83 -17.28
N PHE A 159 0.38 4.47 -17.76
CA PHE A 159 -0.21 5.04 -18.97
C PHE A 159 -1.45 5.88 -18.68
N PRO A 160 -1.70 6.95 -19.45
CA PRO A 160 -2.88 7.78 -19.27
C PRO A 160 -4.14 7.01 -19.64
N ILE A 161 -5.18 7.17 -18.84
CA ILE A 161 -6.50 6.62 -19.14
C ILE A 161 -7.16 7.51 -20.20
N ARG A 162 -7.36 6.96 -21.41
CA ARG A 162 -8.10 7.65 -22.47
C ARG A 162 -9.59 7.67 -22.09
N ARG A 163 -10.15 8.87 -21.94
CA ARG A 163 -11.59 9.07 -21.82
C ARG A 163 -12.28 8.99 -23.18
#